data_AF-A0AA37TQT6-F1
#
_entry.id   AF-A0AA37TQT6-F1
#
_cell.length_a   1.000
_cell.length_b   1.000
_cell.length_c   1.000
_cell.angle_alpha   90.00
_cell.angle_beta   90.00
_cell.angle_gamma   90.00
#
_symmetry.space_group_name_H-M   'P 1'
#
loop_
_entity.id
_entity.type
_entity.pdbx_description
1 polymer ?
#
loop_
_entity_poly.entity_id
_entity_poly.type
_entity_poly.pdbx_seq_one_letter_code
_entity_poly.pdbx_strand_id
1 'polypeptide(L)'
;MPTRSANEILDSMFDLFRQMGSGIALDLHWLAISRRLQQVRAEAVWSADMDFIAVKLKAYAAHFAATYEPDLGSEAIKAANAAKLDRVVEQYAILRAHLEQQPGGSERPA
;
A
#
# COMPACT_ATOMS: atom_id res chain seq x y z
N MET A 1 1.34 -11.99 -18.40
CA MET A 1 2.31 -11.42 -17.44
C MET A 1 1.55 -10.93 -16.21
N PRO A 2 1.19 -11.83 -15.29
CA PRO A 2 0.34 -11.50 -14.13
C PRO A 2 1.05 -10.62 -13.09
N THR A 3 2.36 -10.79 -12.90
CA THR A 3 3.16 -10.05 -11.90
C THR A 3 3.33 -8.57 -12.21
N ARG A 4 3.40 -8.19 -13.49
CA ARG A 4 3.53 -6.78 -13.91
C ARG A 4 2.26 -5.99 -13.60
N SER A 5 1.11 -6.58 -13.88
CA SER A 5 -0.20 -5.98 -13.61
C SER A 5 -0.46 -5.89 -12.09
N ALA A 6 -0.07 -6.90 -11.31
CA ALA A 6 -0.11 -6.84 -9.84
C ALA A 6 0.74 -5.69 -9.25
N ASN A 7 1.93 -5.45 -9.79
CA ASN A 7 2.79 -4.33 -9.35
C ASN A 7 2.21 -2.97 -9.75
N GLU A 8 1.66 -2.82 -10.97
CA GLU A 8 1.01 -1.58 -11.41
C GLU A 8 -0.23 -1.23 -10.55
N ILE A 9 -1.01 -2.25 -10.15
CA ILE A 9 -2.16 -2.09 -9.26
C ILE A 9 -1.71 -1.72 -7.84
N LEU A 10 -0.61 -2.33 -7.36
CA LEU A 10 -0.03 -2.01 -6.06
C LEU A 10 0.52 -0.56 -6.04
N ASP A 11 1.20 -0.13 -7.08
CA ASP A 11 1.75 1.23 -7.20
C ASP A 11 0.62 2.27 -7.23
N SER A 12 -0.48 2.00 -7.95
CA SER A 12 -1.68 2.84 -7.94
C SER A 12 -2.32 2.96 -6.54
N MET A 13 -2.22 1.91 -5.71
CA MET A 13 -2.69 1.95 -4.33
C MET A 13 -1.82 2.88 -3.47
N PHE A 14 -0.52 2.89 -3.71
CA PHE A 14 0.42 3.76 -3.00
C PHE A 14 0.23 5.24 -3.31
N ASP A 15 -0.07 5.57 -4.58
CA ASP A 15 -0.41 6.94 -4.96
C ASP A 15 -1.64 7.48 -4.21
N LEU A 16 -2.61 6.62 -3.88
CA LEU A 16 -3.75 6.99 -3.05
C LEU A 16 -3.35 7.27 -1.59
N PHE A 17 -2.44 6.47 -1.03
CA PHE A 17 -1.89 6.73 0.30
C PHE A 17 -1.14 8.06 0.38
N ARG A 18 -0.37 8.41 -0.66
CA ARG A 18 0.30 9.70 -0.77
C ARG A 18 -0.69 10.87 -0.83
N GLN A 19 -1.81 10.68 -1.54
CA GLN A 19 -2.89 11.67 -1.60
C GLN A 19 -3.64 11.81 -0.27
N MET A 20 -3.83 10.72 0.48
CA MET A 20 -4.37 10.80 1.85
C MET A 20 -3.47 11.61 2.80
N GLY A 21 -2.14 11.55 2.62
CA GLY A 21 -1.19 12.42 3.34
C GLY A 21 -1.41 13.92 3.10
N SER A 22 -2.13 14.29 2.03
CA SER A 22 -2.56 15.67 1.74
C SER A 22 -3.94 16.03 2.30
N GLY A 23 -4.57 15.14 3.08
CA GLY A 23 -5.83 15.40 3.79
C GLY A 23 -7.11 15.23 2.98
N ILE A 24 -7.03 14.61 1.80
CA ILE A 24 -8.20 14.40 0.94
C ILE A 24 -8.90 13.09 1.33
N ALA A 25 -10.21 13.17 1.58
CA ALA A 25 -11.23 12.13 1.76
C ALA A 25 -10.77 10.70 2.12
N LEU A 26 -10.32 10.55 3.37
CA LEU A 26 -9.77 9.32 3.94
C LEU A 26 -10.65 8.06 3.78
N ASP A 27 -11.97 8.20 3.91
CA ASP A 27 -12.92 7.08 3.77
C ASP A 27 -13.07 6.56 2.33
N LEU A 28 -13.03 7.48 1.35
CA LEU A 28 -13.09 7.16 -0.08
C LEU A 28 -11.82 6.42 -0.54
N HIS A 29 -10.67 6.77 0.02
CA HIS A 29 -9.41 6.11 -0.30
C HIS A 29 -9.29 4.72 0.34
N TRP A 30 -9.87 4.49 1.53
CA TRP A 30 -9.86 3.19 2.20
C TRP A 30 -10.55 2.07 1.39
N LEU A 31 -11.73 2.36 0.81
CA LEU A 31 -12.43 1.42 -0.08
C LEU A 31 -11.61 1.14 -1.34
N ALA A 32 -10.97 2.18 -1.89
CA ALA A 32 -10.15 2.11 -3.08
C ALA A 32 -8.87 1.28 -2.86
N ILE A 33 -8.26 1.36 -1.67
CA ILE A 33 -7.13 0.54 -1.23
C ILE A 33 -7.54 -0.93 -1.10
N SER A 34 -8.65 -1.18 -0.42
CA SER A 34 -9.15 -2.55 -0.21
C SER A 34 -9.47 -3.25 -1.52
N ARG A 35 -10.06 -2.53 -2.49
CA ARG A 35 -10.33 -3.06 -3.84
C ARG A 35 -9.05 -3.37 -4.63
N ARG A 36 -8.07 -2.46 -4.62
CA ARG A 36 -6.79 -2.69 -5.30
C ARG A 36 -6.03 -3.87 -4.72
N LEU A 37 -6.02 -4.03 -3.40
CA LEU A 37 -5.40 -5.20 -2.78
C LEU A 37 -6.10 -6.52 -3.17
N GLN A 38 -7.43 -6.52 -3.37
CA GLN A 38 -8.15 -7.68 -3.90
C GLN A 38 -7.78 -7.97 -5.36
N GLN A 39 -7.51 -6.94 -6.16
CA GLN A 39 -7.04 -7.13 -7.54
C GLN A 39 -5.61 -7.68 -7.57
N VAL A 40 -4.70 -7.18 -6.73
CA VAL A 40 -3.37 -7.80 -6.51
C VAL A 40 -3.54 -9.26 -6.06
N ARG A 41 -4.59 -9.57 -5.30
CA ARG A 41 -4.92 -10.94 -4.90
C ARG A 41 -5.30 -11.84 -6.06
N ALA A 42 -6.07 -11.33 -7.00
CA ALA A 42 -6.48 -12.06 -8.19
C ALA A 42 -5.32 -12.29 -9.17
N GLU A 43 -4.28 -11.46 -9.13
CA GLU A 43 -3.22 -11.44 -10.14
C GLU A 43 -1.87 -11.99 -9.68
N ALA A 44 -1.72 -12.40 -8.41
CA ALA A 44 -0.47 -12.93 -7.89
C ALA A 44 -0.68 -14.27 -7.17
N VAL A 45 0.39 -15.03 -6.99
CA VAL A 45 0.37 -16.23 -6.14
C VAL A 45 0.58 -15.81 -4.69
N TRP A 46 -0.35 -16.11 -3.79
CA TRP A 46 -0.25 -15.62 -2.40
C TRP A 46 0.48 -16.61 -1.51
N SER A 47 1.53 -16.12 -0.85
CA SER A 47 2.16 -16.80 0.27
C SER A 47 1.52 -16.36 1.60
N ALA A 48 1.71 -17.16 2.64
CA ALA A 48 1.29 -16.80 4.00
C ALA A 48 1.94 -15.48 4.48
N ASP A 49 3.18 -15.22 4.08
CA ASP A 49 3.89 -13.98 4.40
C ASP A 49 3.24 -12.77 3.73
N MET A 50 2.88 -12.87 2.45
CA MET A 50 2.16 -11.81 1.74
C MET A 50 0.78 -11.54 2.35
N ASP A 51 0.07 -12.60 2.76
CA ASP A 51 -1.20 -12.47 3.48
C ASP A 51 -1.02 -11.68 4.79
N PHE A 52 0.01 -12.02 5.57
CA PHE A 52 0.33 -11.35 6.82
C PHE A 52 0.72 -9.87 6.62
N ILE A 53 1.55 -9.58 5.61
CA ILE A 53 1.96 -8.21 5.27
C ILE A 53 0.76 -7.40 4.78
N ALA A 54 -0.12 -7.98 3.96
CA ALA A 54 -1.33 -7.32 3.49
C ALA A 54 -2.29 -6.98 4.64
N VAL A 55 -2.40 -7.84 5.66
CA VAL A 55 -3.15 -7.55 6.89
C VAL A 55 -2.50 -6.41 7.68
N LYS A 56 -1.17 -6.41 7.84
CA LYS A 56 -0.44 -5.32 8.50
C LYS A 56 -0.61 -3.99 7.76
N LEU A 57 -0.49 -4.00 6.44
CA LEU A 57 -0.69 -2.82 5.59
C LEU A 57 -2.09 -2.23 5.83
N LYS A 58 -3.13 -3.07 5.80
CA LYS A 58 -4.50 -2.67 6.14
C LYS A 58 -4.61 -2.08 7.55
N ALA A 59 -4.02 -2.74 8.54
CA ALA A 59 -4.09 -2.27 9.93
C ALA A 59 -3.41 -0.90 10.11
N TYR A 60 -2.21 -0.70 9.54
CA TYR A 60 -1.51 0.59 9.61
C TYR A 60 -2.25 1.69 8.84
N ALA A 61 -2.82 1.35 7.68
CA ALA A 61 -3.62 2.27 6.90
C ALA A 61 -4.90 2.70 7.64
N ALA A 62 -5.62 1.77 8.28
CA ALA A 62 -6.78 2.08 9.12
C ALA A 62 -6.38 2.89 10.37
N HIS A 63 -5.22 2.60 10.96
CA HIS A 63 -4.72 3.37 12.10
C HIS A 63 -4.32 4.79 11.71
N PHE A 64 -3.66 4.96 10.56
CA PHE A 64 -3.37 6.28 9.99
C PHE A 64 -4.66 7.06 9.75
N ALA A 65 -5.66 6.42 9.13
CA ALA A 65 -6.98 7.00 8.90
C ALA A 65 -7.66 7.50 10.17
N ALA A 66 -7.69 6.66 11.21
CA ALA A 66 -8.34 6.98 12.47
C ALA A 66 -7.60 8.04 13.30
N THR A 67 -6.30 8.20 13.08
CA THR A 67 -5.46 9.13 13.85
C THR A 67 -4.93 10.30 13.03
N TYR A 68 -5.45 10.49 11.82
CA TYR A 68 -5.08 11.58 10.95
C TYR A 68 -5.58 12.90 11.54
N GLU A 69 -4.69 13.88 11.61
CA GLU A 69 -5.01 15.22 12.06
C GLU A 69 -4.63 16.21 10.95
N PRO A 70 -5.54 17.08 10.49
CA PRO A 70 -5.19 18.14 9.56
C PRO A 70 -4.09 19.03 10.15
N ASP A 71 -3.00 19.26 9.41
CA ASP A 71 -1.85 19.98 9.96
C ASP A 71 -2.12 21.47 10.19
N LEU A 72 -3.02 22.10 9.42
CA LEU A 72 -3.37 23.53 9.51
C LEU A 72 -2.12 24.45 9.61
N GLY A 73 -1.01 24.07 8.97
CA GLY A 73 0.27 24.79 9.02
C GLY A 73 1.21 24.41 10.18
N SER A 74 0.86 23.41 10.99
CA SER A 74 1.69 22.85 12.05
C SER A 74 2.67 21.82 11.49
N GLU A 75 3.96 22.16 11.48
CA GLU A 75 5.03 21.24 11.08
C GLU A 75 5.13 20.02 12.00
N ALA A 76 4.72 20.13 13.27
CA ALA A 76 4.71 19.00 14.21
C ALA A 76 3.65 17.95 13.83
N ILE A 77 2.44 18.39 13.46
CA ILE A 77 1.36 17.49 13.03
C ILE A 77 1.72 16.87 11.68
N LYS A 78 2.29 17.66 10.76
CA LYS A 78 2.80 17.18 9.47
C LYS A 78 3.88 16.10 9.64
N ALA A 79 4.85 16.31 10.54
CA ALA A 79 5.87 15.31 10.85
C ALA A 79 5.27 14.05 11.49
N ALA A 80 4.29 14.18 12.38
CA ALA A 80 3.61 13.05 12.99
C ALA A 80 2.79 12.23 11.97
N ASN A 81 2.09 12.90 11.05
CA ASN A 81 1.38 12.24 9.96
C ASN A 81 2.36 11.55 8.99
N ALA A 82 3.48 12.18 8.66
CA ALA A 82 4.52 11.58 7.83
C ALA A 82 5.09 10.31 8.47
N ALA A 83 5.43 10.33 9.76
CA ALA A 83 5.96 9.16 10.47
C ALA A 83 4.97 7.99 10.52
N LYS A 84 3.66 8.26 10.60
CA LYS A 84 2.62 7.23 10.52
C LYS A 84 2.49 6.68 9.10
N LEU A 85 2.59 7.56 8.09
CA LEU A 85 2.58 7.16 6.68
C LEU A 85 3.80 6.29 6.35
N ASP A 86 4.98 6.59 6.88
CA ASP A 86 6.21 5.80 6.68
C ASP A 86 6.03 4.32 7.03
N ARG A 87 5.26 4.01 8.09
CA ARG A 87 4.94 2.61 8.45
C ARG A 87 4.07 1.91 7.40
N VAL A 88 3.15 2.65 6.76
CA VAL A 88 2.36 2.13 5.63
C VAL A 88 3.27 1.90 4.42
N VAL A 89 4.20 2.84 4.15
CA VAL A 89 5.19 2.72 3.07
C VAL A 89 6.08 1.50 3.26
N GLU A 90 6.56 1.26 4.48
CA GLU A 90 7.40 0.11 4.80
C GLU A 90 6.68 -1.22 4.47
N GLN A 91 5.44 -1.40 4.92
CA GLN A 91 4.70 -2.63 4.63
C GLN A 91 4.39 -2.79 3.14
N TYR A 92 4.14 -1.68 2.43
CA TYR A 92 3.97 -1.68 0.98
C TYR A 92 5.26 -2.13 0.27
N ALA A 93 6.42 -1.60 0.66
CA ALA A 93 7.70 -1.95 0.07
C ALA A 93 8.02 -3.44 0.24
N ILE A 94 7.72 -3.99 1.42
CA ILE A 94 7.89 -5.42 1.69
C ILE A 94 6.94 -6.25 0.80
N LEU A 95 5.66 -5.87 0.71
CA LEU A 95 4.70 -6.58 -0.15
C LEU A 95 5.10 -6.55 -1.63
N ARG A 96 5.59 -5.40 -2.10
CA ARG A 96 6.12 -5.24 -3.46
C ARG A 96 7.33 -6.14 -3.72
N ALA A 97 8.28 -6.20 -2.79
CA ALA A 97 9.45 -7.07 -2.91
C ALA A 97 9.04 -8.55 -3.03
N HIS A 98 8.03 -8.99 -2.26
CA HIS A 98 7.49 -10.35 -2.39
C HIS A 98 6.80 -10.61 -3.74
N LEU A 99 6.09 -9.62 -4.29
CA LEU A 99 5.50 -9.73 -5.63
C LEU A 99 6.57 -9.81 -6.72
N GLU A 100 7.62 -9.00 -6.62
CA GLU A 100 8.73 -8.98 -7.58
C GLU A 100 9.54 -10.28 -7.58
N GLN A 101 9.62 -10.97 -6.43
CA GLN A 101 10.29 -12.28 -6.30
C GLN A 101 9.47 -13.45 -6.86
N GLN A 102 8.21 -13.23 -7.27
CA GLN A 102 7.40 -14.32 -7.82
C GLN A 102 7.94 -14.78 -9.18
N PRO A 103 7.94 -16.10 -9.44
CA PRO A 103 8.34 -16.63 -10.74
C PRO A 103 7.39 -16.11 -11.83
N GLY A 104 7.89 -15.12 -12.57
CA GLY A 104 7.13 -14.31 -13.53
C GLY A 104 7.81 -12.96 -13.85
N GLY A 105 8.78 -12.54 -13.03
CA GLY A 105 9.52 -11.28 -13.20
C GLY A 105 10.82 -11.31 -14.02
N SER A 106 11.50 -12.46 -14.16
CA SER A 106 12.76 -12.54 -14.92
C SER A 106 12.91 -13.86 -15.67
N GLU A 107 12.95 -13.74 -17.00
CA GLU A 107 13.71 -14.55 -17.98
C GLU A 107 13.50 -16.08 -18.06
N ARG A 108 12.93 -16.52 -19.19
CA ARG A 108 13.54 -17.60 -19.98
C ARG A 108 13.92 -17.05 -21.35
N PRO A 109 15.20 -16.89 -21.70
CA PRO A 109 15.61 -16.94 -23.09
C PRO A 109 15.74 -18.42 -23.48
N ALA A 110 15.08 -18.80 -24.58
CA ALA A 110 15.40 -20.01 -25.34
C ALA A 110 16.26 -19.59 -26.53
#